data_AF-A0A517P3E2-F1
#
_entry.id   AF-A0A517P3E2-F1
#
_cell.length_a   1.000
_cell.length_b   1.000
_cell.length_c   1.000
_cell.angle_alpha   90.00
_cell.angle_beta   90.00
_cell.angle_gamma   90.00
#
_symmetry.space_group_name_H-M   'P 1'
#
loop_
_entity.id
_entity.type
_entity.pdbx_description
1 polymer ?
#
loop_
_entity_poly.entity_id
_entity_poly.type
_entity_poly.pdbx_seq_one_letter_code
_entity_poly.pdbx_strand_id
1 'polypeptide(L)'
;MKRRNAIACDEARLILASGDRPIDHLDSDTLDRHLENVYLFKLGLYNSFGVEFRSQSYTAKASIGQTTPVLFNYLSEVLPLVQTQADRLPVRRLAAYNSLADAAINSFWEIFYRFQPLIHQAANANGVEVDSLGNVLGRAILLYDKRRGFKFYSYLDKTLRESVKNLRGQVCAQQYQLPQSAGRLLPLLWWIVDQETLRLGHRLSADESDALVLDFLQKHPARFSHRTMQKVADVVRTGTRTLSLDAGLTDPFDSESQAKKVRVPTQTDSDSLESQDEYEHTLRRIADATQRAQFTKREQAILLQRLELAYDQNVYADAESELTAGSLRNRRAQLLVRFLAAFHCPDARRFGKFLLADPVACKPFLARAIDSLAAQFSVSTNQVIRCVLNDLALSETPYRVSITQRGQLEAYLRAHPHAPMTAISGHLFHKLKAGLIDQDRLDFPCIRKLLSD
;
A
#
# COMPACT_ATOMS: atom_id res chain seq x y z
N MET A 1 18.95 -23.67 0.14
CA MET A 1 18.31 -22.71 -0.79
C MET A 1 17.94 -21.34 -0.16
N LYS A 2 18.63 -20.89 0.91
CA LYS A 2 18.37 -19.62 1.62
C LYS A 2 19.41 -18.50 1.41
N ARG A 3 20.42 -18.70 0.54
CA ARG A 3 21.56 -17.78 0.36
C ARG A 3 21.54 -16.91 -0.91
N ARG A 4 20.58 -17.08 -1.83
CA ARG A 4 20.54 -16.31 -3.10
C ARG A 4 19.70 -15.01 -3.06
N ASN A 5 18.87 -14.80 -2.03
CA ASN A 5 18.09 -13.56 -1.88
C ASN A 5 18.77 -12.49 -1.02
N ALA A 6 19.98 -12.74 -0.51
CA ALA A 6 20.71 -11.79 0.33
C ALA A 6 21.52 -10.76 -0.48
N ILE A 7 21.88 -11.09 -1.73
CA ILE A 7 22.88 -10.32 -2.51
C ILE A 7 22.25 -9.10 -3.20
N ALA A 8 20.95 -9.16 -3.56
CA ALA A 8 20.22 -8.02 -4.13
C ALA A 8 19.95 -6.87 -3.12
N CYS A 9 20.23 -7.08 -1.83
CA CYS A 9 20.18 -6.04 -0.80
C CYS A 9 21.51 -5.29 -0.64
N ASP A 10 22.62 -5.79 -1.20
CA ASP A 10 23.95 -5.26 -0.88
C ASP A 10 24.38 -4.08 -1.78
N GLU A 11 23.83 -3.91 -2.98
CA GLU A 11 24.13 -2.71 -3.79
C GLU A 11 23.43 -1.44 -3.27
N ALA A 12 22.23 -1.56 -2.72
CA ALA A 12 21.58 -0.46 -2.00
C ALA A 12 22.25 -0.16 -0.64
N ARG A 13 23.05 -1.10 -0.11
CA ARG A 13 23.91 -0.86 1.03
C ARG A 13 25.20 -0.15 0.64
N LEU A 14 25.77 -0.47 -0.53
CA LEU A 14 27.05 0.11 -0.96
C LEU A 14 26.95 1.61 -1.27
N ILE A 15 25.89 2.09 -1.93
CA ILE A 15 25.77 3.52 -2.30
C ILE A 15 25.47 4.42 -1.07
N LEU A 16 24.87 3.87 -0.01
CA LEU A 16 24.68 4.57 1.29
C LEU A 16 25.82 4.28 2.29
N ALA A 17 26.78 3.42 1.96
CA ALA A 17 27.91 3.07 2.81
C ALA A 17 29.25 3.67 2.34
N SER A 18 29.35 4.17 1.11
CA SER A 18 30.60 4.64 0.51
C SER A 18 30.73 6.17 0.37
N GLY A 19 30.10 6.94 1.25
CA GLY A 19 30.36 8.38 1.37
C GLY A 19 30.15 8.80 2.81
N ASP A 20 31.17 9.43 3.40
CA ASP A 20 31.24 9.99 4.75
C ASP A 20 29.88 10.15 5.45
N ARG A 21 29.70 9.45 6.58
CA ARG A 21 28.49 9.58 7.41
C ARG A 21 28.37 11.06 7.82
N PRO A 22 27.44 11.86 7.25
CA PRO A 22 27.37 13.28 7.58
C PRO A 22 26.63 13.52 8.90
N ILE A 23 26.43 12.49 9.72
CA ILE A 23 25.56 12.55 10.89
C ILE A 23 26.23 11.96 12.14
N ASP A 24 27.51 12.26 12.35
CA ASP A 24 28.27 11.79 13.51
C ASP A 24 27.95 12.53 14.82
N HIS A 25 27.06 13.54 14.84
CA HIS A 25 26.59 14.18 16.07
C HIS A 25 25.07 14.43 16.07
N LEU A 26 24.29 13.34 16.15
CA LEU A 26 22.86 13.41 16.46
C LEU A 26 22.66 13.32 17.97
N ASP A 27 22.39 14.44 18.66
CA ASP A 27 21.74 14.36 19.98
C ASP A 27 20.39 13.65 19.81
N SER A 28 20.36 12.37 20.20
CA SER A 28 19.19 11.50 20.10
C SER A 28 18.01 12.09 20.86
N ASP A 29 18.29 12.69 22.02
CA ASP A 29 17.31 13.25 22.94
C ASP A 29 16.54 14.42 22.29
N THR A 30 17.23 15.26 21.51
CA THR A 30 16.62 16.41 20.84
C THR A 30 15.71 15.97 19.71
N LEU A 31 16.13 14.97 18.91
CA LEU A 31 15.30 14.39 17.84
C LEU A 31 14.06 13.70 18.43
N ASP A 32 14.22 12.93 19.49
CA ASP A 32 13.13 12.21 20.14
C ASP A 32 12.08 13.16 20.73
N ARG A 33 12.52 14.31 21.26
CA ARG A 33 11.64 15.39 21.72
C ARG A 33 10.84 16.01 20.58
N HIS A 34 11.47 16.32 19.45
CA HIS A 34 10.76 16.90 18.30
C HIS A 34 9.75 15.90 17.71
N LEU A 35 10.13 14.62 17.59
CA LEU A 35 9.22 13.57 17.13
C LEU A 35 8.04 13.38 18.08
N GLU A 36 8.26 13.55 19.38
CA GLU A 36 7.22 13.47 20.40
C GLU A 36 6.24 14.64 20.33
N ASN A 37 6.73 15.88 20.16
CA ASN A 37 5.87 17.05 19.95
C ASN A 37 4.96 16.88 18.74
N VAL A 38 5.52 16.44 17.60
CA VAL A 38 4.75 16.13 16.40
C VAL A 38 3.74 15.01 16.68
N TYR A 39 4.16 13.94 17.38
CA TYR A 39 3.29 12.82 17.72
C TYR A 39 2.10 13.22 18.59
N LEU A 40 2.34 13.98 19.67
CA LEU A 40 1.29 14.45 20.59
C LEU A 40 0.28 15.33 19.87
N PHE A 41 0.75 16.22 18.99
CA PHE A 41 -0.14 17.06 18.21
C PHE A 41 -0.96 16.24 17.20
N LYS A 42 -0.35 15.27 16.49
CA LYS A 42 -1.08 14.33 15.62
C LYS A 42 -2.16 13.56 16.38
N LEU A 43 -1.86 13.11 17.59
CA LEU A 43 -2.83 12.42 18.46
C LEU A 43 -3.97 13.36 18.88
N GLY A 44 -3.65 14.62 19.19
CA GLY A 44 -4.64 15.67 19.46
C GLY A 44 -5.53 15.96 18.26
N LEU A 45 -4.96 16.04 17.06
CA LEU A 45 -5.70 16.25 15.80
C LEU A 45 -6.65 15.09 15.51
N TYR A 46 -6.21 13.86 15.71
CA TYR A 46 -7.04 12.67 15.54
C TYR A 46 -8.18 12.62 16.57
N ASN A 47 -7.88 12.85 17.86
CA ASN A 47 -8.87 12.71 18.93
C ASN A 47 -9.89 13.85 18.94
N SER A 48 -9.46 15.08 18.64
CA SER A 48 -10.31 16.28 18.75
C SER A 48 -11.01 16.65 17.45
N PHE A 49 -10.39 16.39 16.30
CA PHE A 49 -10.89 16.82 14.99
C PHE A 49 -11.05 15.66 13.99
N GLY A 50 -10.75 14.42 14.38
CA GLY A 50 -10.92 13.25 13.51
C GLY A 50 -9.94 13.21 12.33
N VAL A 51 -8.81 13.94 12.42
CA VAL A 51 -7.82 14.02 11.34
C VAL A 51 -6.99 12.75 11.26
N GLU A 52 -7.06 12.05 10.13
CA GLU A 52 -6.27 10.85 9.85
C GLU A 52 -5.37 11.06 8.62
N PHE A 53 -4.08 11.35 8.86
CA PHE A 53 -3.07 11.66 7.83
C PHE A 53 -2.85 10.55 6.79
N ARG A 54 -3.28 9.32 7.08
CA ARG A 54 -3.18 8.19 6.14
C ARG A 54 -4.21 8.26 5.03
N SER A 55 -5.40 8.80 5.30
CA SER A 55 -6.55 8.72 4.40
C SER A 55 -7.14 10.08 4.05
N GLN A 56 -6.87 11.13 4.81
CA GLN A 56 -7.37 12.45 4.47
C GLN A 56 -6.54 13.11 3.37
N SER A 57 -7.24 13.70 2.41
CA SER A 57 -6.72 14.46 1.28
C SER A 57 -7.37 15.84 1.25
N TYR A 58 -6.67 16.81 0.65
CA TYR A 58 -7.23 18.10 0.27
C TYR A 58 -7.33 18.18 -1.26
N THR A 59 -8.20 19.07 -1.74
CA THR A 59 -8.41 19.23 -3.18
C THR A 59 -7.42 20.26 -3.72
N ALA A 60 -6.48 19.83 -4.56
CA ALA A 60 -5.61 20.74 -5.29
C ALA A 60 -6.22 21.07 -6.66
N LYS A 61 -6.24 22.35 -7.03
CA LYS A 61 -6.60 22.77 -8.40
C LYS A 61 -5.38 22.55 -9.30
N ALA A 62 -5.48 21.64 -10.26
CA ALA A 62 -4.49 21.56 -11.33
C ALA A 62 -4.62 22.78 -12.26
N SER A 63 -3.55 23.09 -12.98
CA SER A 63 -3.44 24.19 -13.95
C SER A 63 -4.47 24.13 -15.09
N ILE A 64 -5.17 23.00 -15.26
CA ILE A 64 -6.20 22.76 -16.29
C ILE A 64 -7.63 22.73 -15.68
N GLY A 65 -7.83 23.23 -14.45
CA GLY A 65 -9.14 23.29 -13.81
C GLY A 65 -9.69 21.95 -13.30
N GLN A 66 -8.97 20.85 -13.53
CA GLN A 66 -9.26 19.56 -12.89
C GLN A 66 -8.82 19.58 -11.42
N THR A 67 -9.70 19.13 -10.54
CA THR A 67 -9.42 19.00 -9.11
C THR A 67 -8.98 17.59 -8.78
N THR A 68 -7.80 17.41 -8.22
CA THR A 68 -7.30 16.10 -7.78
C THR A 68 -7.19 16.05 -6.25
N PRO A 69 -7.57 14.93 -5.62
CA PRO A 69 -7.34 14.72 -4.20
C PRO A 69 -5.84 14.49 -3.96
N VAL A 70 -5.22 15.36 -3.18
CA VAL A 70 -3.81 15.29 -2.80
C VAL A 70 -3.71 15.02 -1.30
N LEU A 71 -2.88 14.05 -0.93
CA LEU A 71 -2.64 13.72 0.48
C LEU A 71 -1.73 14.78 1.12
N PHE A 72 -1.90 15.00 2.41
CA PHE A 72 -1.02 15.93 3.14
C PHE A 72 0.43 15.46 3.15
N ASN A 73 1.34 16.35 2.75
CA ASN A 73 2.78 16.15 2.81
C ASN A 73 3.38 16.86 4.02
N TYR A 74 2.80 17.99 4.44
CA TYR A 74 3.33 18.80 5.54
C TYR A 74 2.31 19.02 6.65
N LEU A 75 2.79 19.17 7.88
CA LEU A 75 1.92 19.40 9.04
C LEU A 75 1.17 20.73 8.94
N SER A 76 1.81 21.76 8.35
CA SER A 76 1.24 23.09 8.15
C SER A 76 0.02 23.09 7.22
N GLU A 77 -0.06 22.17 6.27
CA GLU A 77 -1.18 22.05 5.33
C GLU A 77 -2.49 21.66 6.02
N VAL A 78 -2.42 21.07 7.20
CA VAL A 78 -3.61 20.61 7.94
C VAL A 78 -4.27 21.73 8.73
N LEU A 79 -3.50 22.73 9.18
CA LEU A 79 -3.99 23.78 10.08
C LEU A 79 -5.20 24.54 9.51
N PRO A 80 -5.22 24.97 8.23
CA PRO A 80 -6.37 25.69 7.68
C PRO A 80 -7.68 24.90 7.74
N LEU A 81 -7.62 23.57 7.74
CA LEU A 81 -8.80 22.69 7.75
C LEU A 81 -9.41 22.55 9.14
N VAL A 82 -8.57 22.57 10.17
CA VAL A 82 -9.01 22.47 11.57
C VAL A 82 -9.20 23.83 12.21
N GLN A 83 -8.70 24.92 11.63
CA GLN A 83 -8.75 26.25 12.21
C GLN A 83 -10.18 26.69 12.55
N THR A 84 -11.13 26.54 11.61
CA THR A 84 -12.54 26.92 11.85
C THR A 84 -13.19 26.16 13.00
N GLN A 85 -12.74 24.92 13.27
CA GLN A 85 -13.21 24.12 14.40
C GLN A 85 -12.46 24.47 15.69
N ALA A 86 -11.17 24.78 15.59
CA ALA A 86 -10.34 25.23 16.70
C ALA A 86 -10.83 26.58 17.25
N ASP A 87 -11.21 27.51 16.38
CA ASP A 87 -11.70 28.85 16.77
C ASP A 87 -12.99 28.80 17.61
N ARG A 88 -13.72 27.68 17.56
CA ARG A 88 -14.92 27.45 18.38
C ARG A 88 -14.61 26.91 19.78
N LEU A 89 -13.34 26.63 20.09
CA LEU A 89 -12.93 26.13 21.40
C LEU A 89 -12.97 27.23 22.46
N PRO A 90 -13.24 26.90 23.74
CA PRO A 90 -13.12 27.85 24.85
C PRO A 90 -11.70 28.44 24.91
N VAL A 91 -11.58 29.71 25.31
CA VAL A 91 -10.32 30.50 25.31
C VAL A 91 -9.11 29.73 25.87
N ARG A 92 -9.26 29.03 27.01
CA ARG A 92 -8.17 28.23 27.60
C ARG A 92 -7.74 27.04 26.73
N ARG A 93 -8.69 26.39 26.05
CA ARG A 93 -8.42 25.25 25.15
C ARG A 93 -7.86 25.71 23.82
N LEU A 94 -8.33 26.86 23.31
CA LEU A 94 -7.77 27.49 22.12
C LEU A 94 -6.31 27.89 22.33
N ALA A 95 -5.98 28.50 23.48
CA ALA A 95 -4.59 28.84 23.82
C ALA A 95 -3.69 27.60 23.93
N ALA A 96 -4.18 26.52 24.56
CA ALA A 96 -3.45 25.25 24.63
C ALA A 96 -3.27 24.60 23.24
N TYR A 97 -4.29 24.65 22.39
CA TYR A 97 -4.22 24.17 21.00
C TYR A 97 -3.16 24.93 20.21
N ASN A 98 -3.20 26.28 20.23
CA ASN A 98 -2.24 27.11 19.51
C ASN A 98 -0.81 26.85 19.98
N SER A 99 -0.59 26.78 21.30
CA SER A 99 0.74 26.47 21.85
C SER A 99 1.27 25.09 21.42
N LEU A 100 0.40 24.06 21.40
CA LEU A 100 0.77 22.73 20.91
C LEU A 100 0.99 22.70 19.40
N ALA A 101 0.19 23.43 18.63
CA ALA A 101 0.33 23.56 17.19
C ALA A 101 1.68 24.21 16.85
N ASP A 102 1.99 25.35 17.45
CA ASP A 102 3.26 26.06 17.23
C ASP A 102 4.47 25.19 17.57
N ALA A 103 4.44 24.52 18.73
CA ALA A 103 5.51 23.62 19.15
C ALA A 103 5.70 22.44 18.18
N ALA A 104 4.60 21.89 17.66
CA ALA A 104 4.63 20.77 16.71
C ALA A 104 5.06 21.20 15.30
N ILE A 105 4.63 22.37 14.83
CA ILE A 105 5.04 22.91 13.52
C ILE A 105 6.53 23.24 13.52
N ASN A 106 7.02 23.91 14.56
CA ASN A 106 8.44 24.19 14.71
C ASN A 106 9.22 22.87 14.77
N SER A 107 8.78 21.91 15.58
CA SER A 107 9.43 20.60 15.67
C SER A 107 9.41 19.83 14.34
N PHE A 108 8.33 19.95 13.55
CA PHE A 108 8.23 19.33 12.24
C PHE A 108 9.28 19.89 11.28
N TRP A 109 9.38 21.22 11.18
CA TRP A 109 10.34 21.88 10.30
C TRP A 109 11.78 21.66 10.74
N GLU A 110 12.05 21.64 12.05
CA GLU A 110 13.37 21.27 12.58
C GLU A 110 13.79 19.86 12.13
N ILE A 111 12.89 18.88 12.23
CA ILE A 111 13.17 17.53 11.71
C ILE A 111 13.35 17.56 10.20
N PHE A 112 12.48 18.27 9.48
CA PHE A 112 12.52 18.36 8.02
C PHE A 112 13.87 18.91 7.52
N TYR A 113 14.28 20.08 8.02
CA TYR A 113 15.55 20.70 7.64
C TYR A 113 16.75 19.85 8.05
N ARG A 114 16.69 19.20 9.22
CA ARG A 114 17.76 18.30 9.68
C ARG A 114 17.99 17.11 8.76
N PHE A 115 16.95 16.58 8.13
CA PHE A 115 17.06 15.45 7.20
C PHE A 115 17.09 15.86 5.73
N GLN A 116 16.95 17.15 5.41
CA GLN A 116 17.01 17.65 4.04
C GLN A 116 18.33 17.33 3.31
N PRO A 117 19.53 17.40 3.94
CA PRO A 117 20.78 17.03 3.27
C PRO A 117 20.78 15.58 2.78
N LEU A 118 20.19 14.67 3.55
CA LEU A 118 20.05 13.27 3.17
C LEU A 118 19.12 13.10 1.95
N ILE A 119 18.09 13.95 1.83
CA ILE A 119 17.22 13.98 0.65
C ILE A 119 17.97 14.46 -0.58
N HIS A 120 18.73 15.56 -0.47
CA HIS A 120 19.57 16.06 -1.56
C HIS A 120 20.58 15.01 -2.02
N GLN A 121 21.26 14.35 -1.08
CA GLN A 121 22.19 13.27 -1.40
C GLN A 121 21.50 12.11 -2.13
N ALA A 122 20.34 11.66 -1.62
CA ALA A 122 19.58 10.58 -2.22
C ALA A 122 19.03 10.95 -3.61
N ALA A 123 18.56 12.19 -3.79
CA ALA A 123 18.07 12.72 -5.06
C ALA A 123 19.18 12.72 -6.11
N ASN A 124 20.33 13.31 -5.77
CA ASN A 124 21.49 13.42 -6.66
C ASN A 124 22.05 12.04 -7.03
N ALA A 125 22.22 11.16 -6.05
CA ALA A 125 22.75 9.81 -6.28
C ALA A 125 21.83 8.93 -7.15
N ASN A 126 20.54 9.26 -7.26
CA ASN A 126 19.56 8.45 -7.99
C ASN A 126 18.95 9.17 -9.20
N GLY A 127 19.37 10.40 -9.50
CA GLY A 127 18.83 11.20 -10.61
C GLY A 127 17.33 11.49 -10.47
N VAL A 128 16.84 11.73 -9.26
CA VAL A 128 15.44 12.03 -8.96
C VAL A 128 15.29 13.48 -8.53
N GLU A 129 14.16 14.11 -8.85
CA GLU A 129 13.85 15.47 -8.40
C GLU A 129 13.81 15.58 -6.88
N VAL A 130 14.51 16.58 -6.34
CA VAL A 130 14.62 16.84 -4.89
C VAL A 130 13.25 17.12 -4.28
N ASP A 131 12.42 17.96 -4.93
CA ASP A 131 11.11 18.36 -4.40
C ASP A 131 10.17 17.16 -4.25
N SER A 132 10.23 16.23 -5.20
CA SER A 132 9.50 14.96 -5.15
C SER A 132 9.88 14.12 -3.92
N LEU A 133 11.16 14.09 -3.53
CA LEU A 133 11.62 13.41 -2.31
C LEU A 133 11.43 14.26 -1.04
N GLY A 134 11.36 15.58 -1.15
CA GLY A 134 10.97 16.48 -0.06
C GLY A 134 9.57 16.17 0.45
N ASN A 135 8.61 15.98 -0.47
CA ASN A 135 7.25 15.55 -0.11
C ASN A 135 7.25 14.20 0.63
N VAL A 136 8.14 13.28 0.25
CA VAL A 136 8.32 11.98 0.92
C VAL A 136 8.85 12.15 2.34
N LEU A 137 9.81 13.04 2.56
CA LEU A 137 10.33 13.33 3.90
C LEU A 137 9.24 13.90 4.81
N GLY A 138 8.52 14.93 4.33
CA GLY A 138 7.41 15.53 5.09
C GLY A 138 6.38 14.47 5.48
N ARG A 139 5.97 13.66 4.51
CA ARG A 139 5.00 12.58 4.72
C ARG A 139 5.55 11.48 5.63
N ALA A 140 6.84 11.16 5.58
CA ALA A 140 7.47 10.20 6.49
C ALA A 140 7.41 10.70 7.94
N ILE A 141 7.68 11.98 8.19
CA ILE A 141 7.55 12.59 9.53
C ILE A 141 6.10 12.53 10.02
N LEU A 142 5.14 12.84 9.15
CA LEU A 142 3.71 12.76 9.47
C LEU A 142 3.26 11.33 9.80
N LEU A 143 3.71 10.33 9.04
CA LEU A 143 3.25 8.95 9.18
C LEU A 143 4.04 8.13 10.20
N TYR A 144 5.19 8.63 10.65
CA TYR A 144 5.99 7.94 11.64
C TYR A 144 5.25 7.79 12.98
N ASP A 145 5.30 6.57 13.51
CA ASP A 145 4.66 6.16 14.75
C ASP A 145 5.69 5.64 15.73
N LYS A 146 6.06 6.49 16.71
CA LYS A 146 7.05 6.19 17.75
C LYS A 146 6.69 4.94 18.55
N ARG A 147 5.38 4.60 18.70
CA ARG A 147 4.93 3.43 19.47
C ARG A 147 5.38 2.09 18.88
N ARG A 148 5.76 2.06 17.60
CA ARG A 148 6.22 0.83 16.93
C ARG A 148 7.65 0.44 17.32
N GLY A 149 8.38 1.29 18.04
CA GLY A 149 9.72 0.98 18.57
C GLY A 149 10.83 0.93 17.50
N PHE A 150 10.56 1.33 16.26
CA PHE A 150 11.58 1.43 15.21
C PHE A 150 12.26 2.80 15.25
N LYS A 151 13.57 2.85 15.07
CA LYS A 151 14.31 4.12 14.95
C LYS A 151 13.81 4.91 13.74
N PHE A 152 13.60 6.22 13.92
CA PHE A 152 13.12 7.11 12.86
C PHE A 152 13.98 7.05 11.60
N TYR A 153 15.31 7.06 11.76
CA TYR A 153 16.25 6.94 10.63
C TYR A 153 16.02 5.69 9.79
N SER A 154 15.88 4.51 10.42
CA SER A 154 15.66 3.25 9.70
C SER A 154 14.31 3.23 8.96
N TYR A 155 13.30 3.86 9.55
CA TYR A 155 12.00 4.04 8.90
C TYR A 155 12.10 4.99 7.69
N LEU A 156 12.78 6.13 7.86
CA LEU A 156 12.97 7.13 6.82
C LEU A 156 13.76 6.55 5.64
N ASP A 157 14.89 5.91 5.92
CA ASP A 157 15.74 5.23 4.93
C ASP A 157 14.97 4.18 4.12
N LYS A 158 14.16 3.34 4.78
CA LYS A 158 13.26 2.41 4.08
C LYS A 158 12.25 3.13 3.18
N THR A 159 11.63 4.20 3.69
CA THR A 159 10.63 4.97 2.95
C THR A 159 11.23 5.63 1.72
N LEU A 160 12.41 6.24 1.87
CA LEU A 160 13.13 6.89 0.78
C LEU A 160 13.55 5.89 -0.30
N ARG A 161 14.09 4.73 0.08
CA ARG A 161 14.44 3.68 -0.91
C ARG A 161 13.24 3.24 -1.74
N GLU A 162 12.09 3.04 -1.10
CA GLU A 162 10.88 2.64 -1.82
C GLU A 162 10.33 3.76 -2.70
N SER A 163 10.38 5.01 -2.22
CA SER A 163 9.97 6.18 -3.01
C SER A 163 10.87 6.41 -4.22
N VAL A 164 12.19 6.29 -4.07
CA VAL A 164 13.14 6.38 -5.19
C VAL A 164 12.86 5.31 -6.24
N LYS A 165 12.62 4.06 -5.82
CA LYS A 165 12.22 2.98 -6.74
C LYS A 165 10.93 3.32 -7.48
N ASN A 166 9.94 3.88 -6.79
CA ASN A 166 8.66 4.26 -7.39
C ASN A 166 8.81 5.42 -8.37
N LEU A 167 9.57 6.46 -8.02
CA LEU A 167 9.80 7.64 -8.87
C LEU A 167 10.60 7.26 -10.13
N ARG A 168 11.69 6.48 -9.98
CA ARG A 168 12.42 5.94 -11.13
C ARG A 168 11.54 5.04 -11.99
N GLY A 169 10.74 4.19 -11.35
CA GLY A 169 9.78 3.32 -12.02
C GLY A 169 8.72 4.10 -12.80
N GLN A 170 8.26 5.24 -12.28
CA GLN A 170 7.32 6.13 -12.94
C GLN A 170 7.94 6.82 -14.15
N VAL A 171 9.17 7.33 -14.03
CA VAL A 171 9.90 7.92 -15.17
C VAL A 171 10.10 6.87 -16.26
N CYS A 172 10.54 5.67 -15.90
CA CYS A 172 10.69 4.54 -16.81
C CYS A 172 9.36 4.14 -17.48
N ALA A 173 8.28 4.06 -16.69
CA ALA A 173 6.96 3.73 -17.19
C ALA A 173 6.47 4.76 -18.22
N GLN A 174 6.68 6.04 -17.95
CA GLN A 174 6.31 7.13 -18.86
C GLN A 174 7.18 7.13 -20.12
N GLN A 175 8.50 7.05 -19.97
CA GLN A 175 9.46 7.08 -21.08
C GLN A 175 9.23 5.94 -22.07
N TYR A 176 8.92 4.73 -21.56
CA TYR A 176 8.77 3.52 -22.38
C TYR A 176 7.33 3.08 -22.60
N GLN A 177 6.36 3.88 -22.15
CA GLN A 177 4.93 3.56 -22.22
C GLN A 177 4.63 2.16 -21.66
N LEU A 178 5.17 1.88 -20.48
CA LEU A 178 4.98 0.63 -19.74
C LEU A 178 4.05 0.88 -18.55
N PRO A 179 3.32 -0.14 -18.07
CA PRO A 179 2.65 -0.07 -16.78
C PRO A 179 3.64 0.31 -15.68
N GLN A 180 3.21 1.10 -14.69
CA GLN A 180 4.08 1.55 -13.59
C GLN A 180 4.74 0.38 -12.85
N SER A 181 4.02 -0.74 -12.70
CA SER A 181 4.52 -1.98 -12.11
C SER A 181 5.68 -2.58 -12.91
N ALA A 182 5.65 -2.50 -14.25
CA ALA A 182 6.72 -2.96 -15.13
C ALA A 182 7.88 -1.96 -15.18
N GLY A 183 7.59 -0.66 -15.26
CA GLY A 183 8.61 0.39 -15.23
C GLY A 183 9.46 0.36 -13.96
N ARG A 184 8.87 0.00 -12.82
CA ARG A 184 9.57 -0.19 -11.54
C ARG A 184 10.61 -1.34 -11.58
N LEU A 185 10.46 -2.30 -12.48
CA LEU A 185 11.36 -3.45 -12.62
C LEU A 185 12.52 -3.20 -13.57
N LEU A 186 12.42 -2.20 -14.46
CA LEU A 186 13.46 -1.94 -15.47
C LEU A 186 14.86 -1.72 -14.88
N PRO A 187 15.07 -0.91 -13.83
CA PRO A 187 16.40 -0.75 -13.24
C PRO A 187 16.98 -2.07 -12.70
N LEU A 188 16.14 -2.94 -12.14
CA LEU A 188 16.56 -4.24 -11.65
C LEU A 188 16.90 -5.20 -12.80
N LEU A 189 16.11 -5.19 -13.87
CA LEU A 189 16.34 -6.02 -15.04
C LEU A 189 17.62 -5.62 -15.77
N TRP A 190 17.89 -4.31 -15.94
CA TRP A 190 19.17 -3.85 -16.47
C TRP A 190 20.34 -4.32 -15.61
N TRP A 191 20.21 -4.23 -14.29
CA TRP A 191 21.23 -4.75 -13.39
C TRP A 191 21.46 -6.26 -13.53
N ILE A 192 20.38 -7.06 -13.61
CA ILE A 192 20.48 -8.51 -13.79
C ILE A 192 21.22 -8.86 -15.10
N VAL A 193 20.88 -8.17 -16.19
CA VAL A 193 21.54 -8.33 -17.50
C VAL A 193 23.02 -7.93 -17.43
N ASP A 194 23.34 -6.84 -16.73
CA ASP A 194 24.73 -6.37 -16.55
C ASP A 194 25.55 -7.37 -15.71
N GLN A 195 24.97 -7.91 -14.64
CA GLN A 195 25.63 -8.93 -13.80
C GLN A 195 25.89 -10.23 -14.56
N GLU A 196 24.94 -10.68 -15.39
CA GLU A 196 25.14 -11.87 -16.21
C GLU A 196 26.17 -11.63 -17.33
N THR A 197 26.18 -10.44 -17.92
CA THR A 197 27.22 -10.01 -18.87
C THR A 197 28.61 -10.06 -18.22
N LEU A 198 28.73 -9.55 -16.99
CA LEU A 198 29.98 -9.59 -16.22
C LEU A 198 30.38 -11.03 -15.86
N ARG A 199 29.43 -11.88 -15.46
CA ARG A 199 29.69 -13.28 -15.10
C ARG A 199 30.19 -14.10 -16.29
N LEU A 200 29.62 -13.87 -17.47
CA LEU A 200 29.96 -14.61 -18.69
C LEU A 200 31.18 -14.02 -19.42
N GLY A 201 31.57 -12.78 -19.08
CA GLY A 201 32.73 -12.11 -19.69
C GLY A 201 32.52 -11.68 -21.14
N HIS A 202 31.29 -11.76 -21.64
CA HIS A 202 30.89 -11.28 -22.97
C HIS A 202 29.51 -10.63 -22.91
N ARG A 203 29.20 -9.76 -23.88
CA ARG A 203 27.86 -9.20 -24.03
C ARG A 203 26.86 -10.31 -24.35
N LEU A 204 25.72 -10.28 -23.66
CA LEU A 204 24.60 -11.18 -23.96
C LEU A 204 24.06 -10.90 -25.37
N SER A 205 23.73 -11.95 -26.09
CA SER A 205 22.93 -11.84 -27.32
C SER A 205 21.50 -11.39 -27.01
N ALA A 206 20.76 -10.95 -28.03
CA ALA A 206 19.36 -10.55 -27.86
C ALA A 206 18.51 -11.69 -27.27
N ASP A 207 18.69 -12.91 -27.77
CA ASP A 207 17.93 -14.08 -27.31
C ASP A 207 18.28 -14.47 -25.87
N GLU A 208 19.55 -14.35 -25.45
CA GLU A 208 19.98 -14.62 -24.08
C GLU A 208 19.46 -13.56 -23.09
N SER A 209 19.51 -12.29 -23.49
CA SER A 209 18.95 -11.19 -22.70
C SER A 209 17.44 -11.33 -22.54
N ASP A 210 16.73 -11.64 -23.63
CA ASP A 210 15.29 -11.80 -23.61
C ASP A 210 14.88 -13.02 -22.79
N ALA A 211 15.57 -14.17 -22.95
CA ALA A 211 15.34 -15.34 -22.12
C ALA A 211 15.50 -15.05 -20.62
N LEU A 212 16.54 -14.28 -20.26
CA LEU A 212 16.81 -13.88 -18.87
C LEU A 212 15.71 -12.97 -18.31
N VAL A 213 15.29 -11.96 -19.09
CA VAL A 213 14.23 -11.02 -18.70
C VAL A 213 12.88 -11.74 -18.59
N LEU A 214 12.53 -12.59 -19.56
CA LEU A 214 11.27 -13.32 -19.57
C LEU A 214 11.21 -14.35 -18.43
N ASP A 215 12.29 -15.09 -18.16
CA ASP A 215 12.37 -16.01 -17.03
C ASP A 215 12.19 -15.28 -15.68
N PHE A 216 12.81 -14.10 -15.53
CA PHE A 216 12.63 -13.27 -14.35
C PHE A 216 11.17 -12.82 -14.18
N LEU A 217 10.55 -12.29 -15.25
CA LEU A 217 9.19 -11.78 -15.21
C LEU A 217 8.15 -12.88 -14.99
N GLN A 218 8.35 -14.09 -15.54
CA GLN A 218 7.47 -15.24 -15.32
C GLN A 218 7.49 -15.72 -13.86
N LYS A 219 8.64 -15.61 -13.18
CA LYS A 219 8.80 -15.97 -11.77
C LYS A 219 8.41 -14.84 -10.81
N HIS A 220 8.15 -13.64 -11.33
CA HIS A 220 7.82 -12.48 -10.52
C HIS A 220 6.38 -12.59 -9.94
N PRO A 221 6.12 -12.15 -8.69
CA PRO A 221 4.78 -12.25 -8.08
C PRO A 221 3.69 -11.46 -8.82
N ALA A 222 4.08 -10.37 -9.49
CA ALA A 222 3.18 -9.60 -10.34
C ALA A 222 3.04 -10.28 -11.70
N ARG A 223 1.81 -10.55 -12.14
CA ARG A 223 1.54 -11.11 -13.47
C ARG A 223 1.56 -10.01 -14.51
N PHE A 224 2.40 -10.17 -15.52
CA PHE A 224 2.46 -9.30 -16.69
C PHE A 224 1.89 -10.04 -17.90
N SER A 225 1.24 -9.32 -18.81
CA SER A 225 0.81 -9.90 -20.08
C SER A 225 2.03 -10.29 -20.91
N HIS A 226 1.87 -11.25 -21.82
CA HIS A 226 2.94 -11.66 -22.73
C HIS A 226 3.49 -10.48 -23.53
N ARG A 227 2.61 -9.59 -23.98
CA ARG A 227 2.95 -8.35 -24.68
C ARG A 227 3.78 -7.40 -23.82
N THR A 228 3.41 -7.20 -22.55
CA THR A 228 4.19 -6.37 -21.63
C THR A 228 5.55 -6.98 -21.35
N MET A 229 5.63 -8.30 -21.18
CA MET A 229 6.90 -9.00 -20.97
C MET A 229 7.85 -8.85 -22.17
N GLN A 230 7.33 -9.00 -23.39
CA GLN A 230 8.08 -8.75 -24.62
C GLN A 230 8.52 -7.29 -24.75
N LYS A 231 7.62 -6.34 -24.49
CA LYS A 231 7.94 -4.91 -24.51
C LYS A 231 9.00 -4.55 -23.47
N VAL A 232 8.98 -5.18 -22.30
CA VAL A 232 10.02 -5.01 -21.28
C VAL A 232 11.36 -5.59 -21.76
N ALA A 233 11.37 -6.78 -22.36
CA ALA A 233 12.60 -7.37 -22.93
C ALA A 233 13.19 -6.47 -24.03
N ASP A 234 12.35 -5.97 -24.93
CA ASP A 234 12.73 -5.00 -25.95
C ASP A 234 13.33 -3.72 -25.35
N VAL A 235 12.69 -3.16 -24.32
CA VAL A 235 13.18 -1.96 -23.62
C VAL A 235 14.49 -2.23 -22.88
N VAL A 236 14.66 -3.42 -22.30
CA VAL A 236 15.92 -3.80 -21.65
C VAL A 236 17.06 -3.88 -22.67
N ARG A 237 16.77 -4.36 -23.88
CA ARG A 237 17.72 -4.52 -24.98
C ARG A 237 18.07 -3.20 -25.68
N THR A 238 17.07 -2.38 -26.01
CA THR A 238 17.25 -1.20 -26.89
C THR A 238 16.99 0.14 -26.21
N GLY A 239 16.50 0.14 -24.97
CA GLY A 239 16.17 1.36 -24.23
C GLY A 239 17.42 2.17 -23.90
N THR A 240 17.35 3.47 -24.15
CA THR A 240 18.37 4.42 -23.70
C THR A 240 18.39 4.48 -22.18
N ARG A 241 19.50 4.11 -21.57
CA ARG A 241 19.70 4.18 -20.11
C ARG A 241 19.86 5.64 -19.64
N THR A 242 18.94 6.52 -19.99
CA THR A 242 18.88 7.93 -19.57
C THR A 242 18.29 8.06 -18.18
N LEU A 243 18.75 7.23 -17.25
CA LEU A 243 18.67 7.50 -15.82
C LEU A 243 20.12 7.62 -15.40
N SER A 244 20.60 8.86 -15.36
CA SER A 244 22.01 9.21 -15.13
C SER A 244 22.67 8.29 -14.11
N LEU A 245 23.58 7.44 -14.59
CA LEU A 245 24.65 6.80 -13.82
C LEU A 245 25.89 7.71 -13.77
N ASP A 246 25.80 8.93 -14.32
CA ASP A 246 26.95 9.83 -14.53
C ASP A 246 27.21 10.81 -13.38
N ALA A 247 26.56 10.65 -12.22
CA ALA A 247 26.97 11.37 -11.01
C ALA A 247 28.14 10.63 -10.32
N GLY A 248 29.31 10.58 -10.98
CA GLY A 248 30.50 9.98 -10.39
C GLY A 248 31.76 9.87 -11.24
N LEU A 249 31.72 10.17 -12.54
CA LEU A 249 32.92 10.26 -13.37
C LEU A 249 32.82 11.49 -14.26
N THR A 250 33.07 12.65 -13.66
CA THR A 250 33.57 13.80 -14.42
C THR A 250 34.95 13.44 -14.97
N ASP A 251 35.01 13.04 -16.23
CA ASP A 251 36.22 13.25 -17.03
C ASP A 251 36.18 14.71 -17.52
N PRO A 252 37.13 15.59 -17.17
CA PRO A 252 37.05 17.02 -17.48
C PRO A 252 37.39 17.36 -18.94
N PHE A 253 37.50 16.38 -19.82
CA PHE A 253 37.88 16.58 -21.22
C PHE A 253 36.96 15.80 -22.15
N ASP A 254 35.79 16.36 -22.47
CA ASP A 254 35.32 16.32 -23.85
C ASP A 254 34.25 17.40 -24.08
N SER A 255 34.69 18.43 -24.77
CA SER A 255 33.86 19.50 -25.30
C SER A 255 33.17 19.02 -26.59
N GLU A 256 31.92 19.46 -26.76
CA GLU A 256 31.20 19.52 -28.04
C GLU A 256 30.96 18.21 -28.80
N SER A 257 29.72 17.69 -28.73
CA SER A 257 29.12 16.96 -29.85
C SER A 257 27.59 16.99 -29.82
N GLN A 258 27.06 18.03 -30.47
CA GLN A 258 25.79 18.08 -31.21
C GLN A 258 24.61 17.23 -30.71
N ALA A 259 23.73 17.93 -29.98
CA ALA A 259 22.32 17.58 -29.87
C ALA A 259 21.67 17.50 -31.27
N LYS A 260 21.55 16.29 -31.82
CA LYS A 260 20.63 16.03 -32.93
C LYS A 260 19.20 16.10 -32.38
N LYS A 261 18.52 17.20 -32.67
CA LYS A 261 17.07 17.38 -32.59
C LYS A 261 16.37 16.19 -33.25
N VAL A 262 16.00 15.17 -32.47
CA VAL A 262 15.00 14.20 -32.89
C VAL A 262 13.65 14.80 -32.55
N ARG A 263 12.90 15.06 -33.62
CA ARG A 263 11.55 15.58 -33.63
C ARG A 263 10.67 14.72 -32.70
N VAL A 264 10.20 15.31 -31.61
CA VAL A 264 9.11 14.77 -30.80
C VAL A 264 7.88 14.68 -31.72
N PRO A 265 7.30 13.49 -31.97
CA PRO A 265 5.93 13.43 -32.46
C PRO A 265 5.03 13.80 -31.29
N THR A 266 4.37 14.94 -31.38
CA THR A 266 3.21 15.29 -30.58
C THR A 266 2.12 14.25 -30.88
N GLN A 267 1.97 13.23 -30.03
CA GLN A 267 0.76 12.43 -29.96
C GLN A 267 0.00 12.82 -28.69
N THR A 268 -1.01 13.64 -28.94
CA THR A 268 -2.25 13.80 -28.16
C THR A 268 -2.81 12.44 -27.73
N ASP A 269 -3.27 12.37 -26.48
CA ASP A 269 -4.27 11.43 -25.94
C ASP A 269 -4.28 10.02 -26.53
N SER A 270 -3.51 9.12 -25.91
CA SER A 270 -3.96 7.73 -25.80
C SER A 270 -3.51 7.19 -24.44
N ASP A 271 -4.38 7.36 -23.45
CA ASP A 271 -4.50 6.34 -22.40
C ASP A 271 -4.54 5.00 -23.12
N SER A 272 -3.58 4.12 -22.80
CA SER A 272 -3.49 2.84 -23.51
C SER A 272 -4.85 2.13 -23.37
N LEU A 273 -5.43 1.70 -24.49
CA LEU A 273 -6.71 0.97 -24.51
C LEU A 273 -6.71 -0.19 -23.48
N GLU A 274 -5.55 -0.78 -23.21
CA GLU A 274 -5.35 -1.84 -22.22
C GLU A 274 -5.44 -1.35 -20.75
N SER A 275 -4.93 -0.16 -20.41
CA SER A 275 -5.12 0.41 -19.06
C SER A 275 -6.57 0.82 -18.82
N GLN A 276 -7.26 1.25 -19.89
CA GLN A 276 -8.68 1.51 -19.84
C GLN A 276 -9.49 0.21 -19.72
N ASP A 277 -9.11 -0.85 -20.43
CA ASP A 277 -9.74 -2.18 -20.33
C ASP A 277 -9.54 -2.82 -18.95
N GLU A 278 -8.35 -2.72 -18.35
CA GLU A 278 -8.08 -3.22 -17.00
C GLU A 278 -8.85 -2.42 -15.94
N TYR A 279 -8.94 -1.11 -16.11
CA TYR A 279 -9.73 -0.23 -15.25
C TYR A 279 -11.23 -0.57 -15.38
N GLU A 280 -11.75 -0.68 -16.60
CA GLU A 280 -13.13 -1.07 -16.87
C GLU A 280 -13.44 -2.47 -16.35
N HIS A 281 -12.54 -3.43 -16.53
CA HIS A 281 -12.69 -4.77 -15.99
C HIS A 281 -12.73 -4.76 -14.46
N THR A 282 -11.89 -3.94 -13.82
CA THR A 282 -11.91 -3.77 -12.36
C THR A 282 -13.21 -3.13 -11.89
N LEU A 283 -13.69 -2.09 -12.58
CA LEU A 283 -14.99 -1.46 -12.30
C LEU A 283 -16.14 -2.45 -12.46
N ARG A 284 -16.14 -3.27 -13.52
CA ARG A 284 -17.15 -4.34 -13.72
C ARG A 284 -17.11 -5.34 -12.58
N ARG A 285 -15.91 -5.81 -12.17
CA ARG A 285 -15.77 -6.70 -11.02
C ARG A 285 -16.29 -6.08 -9.72
N ILE A 286 -16.06 -4.79 -9.50
CA ILE A 286 -16.57 -4.05 -8.34
C ILE A 286 -18.10 -3.95 -8.40
N ALA A 287 -18.67 -3.64 -9.57
CA ALA A 287 -20.12 -3.60 -9.78
C ALA A 287 -20.76 -4.97 -9.52
N ASP A 288 -20.19 -6.04 -10.08
CA ASP A 288 -20.65 -7.41 -9.87
C ASP A 288 -20.54 -7.82 -8.39
N ALA A 289 -19.45 -7.45 -7.71
CA ALA A 289 -19.27 -7.72 -6.29
C ALA A 289 -20.30 -6.96 -5.43
N THR A 290 -20.61 -5.72 -5.80
CA THR A 290 -21.63 -4.89 -5.16
C THR A 290 -23.01 -5.52 -5.30
N GLN A 291 -23.34 -6.04 -6.49
CA GLN A 291 -24.57 -6.76 -6.76
C GLN A 291 -24.64 -8.09 -5.98
N ARG A 292 -23.57 -8.90 -6.00
CA ARG A 292 -23.47 -10.16 -5.23
C ARG A 292 -23.62 -9.94 -3.73
N ALA A 293 -23.11 -8.82 -3.20
CA ALA A 293 -23.23 -8.46 -1.80
C ALA A 293 -24.61 -7.90 -1.40
N GLN A 294 -25.51 -7.73 -2.37
CA GLN A 294 -26.88 -7.22 -2.19
C GLN A 294 -26.94 -5.93 -1.37
N PHE A 295 -26.07 -4.96 -1.70
CA PHE A 295 -26.10 -3.67 -1.04
C PHE A 295 -27.37 -2.89 -1.40
N THR A 296 -27.99 -2.26 -0.41
CA THR A 296 -29.02 -1.24 -0.69
C THR A 296 -28.39 -0.02 -1.35
N LYS A 297 -29.18 0.84 -2.02
CA LYS A 297 -28.66 2.08 -2.64
C LYS A 297 -27.88 2.95 -1.64
N ARG A 298 -28.37 3.04 -0.40
CA ARG A 298 -27.69 3.75 0.71
C ARG A 298 -26.36 3.09 1.08
N GLU A 299 -26.34 1.77 1.23
CA GLU A 299 -25.11 1.04 1.55
C GLU A 299 -24.07 1.13 0.42
N GLN A 300 -24.52 1.08 -0.83
CA GLN A 300 -23.69 1.23 -2.00
C GLN A 300 -23.03 2.61 -2.04
N ALA A 301 -23.78 3.68 -1.79
CA ALA A 301 -23.23 5.03 -1.73
C ALA A 301 -22.16 5.18 -0.64
N ILE A 302 -22.39 4.63 0.57
CA ILE A 302 -21.41 4.63 1.67
C ILE A 302 -20.14 3.84 1.32
N LEU A 303 -20.29 2.69 0.65
CA LEU A 303 -19.16 1.85 0.25
C LEU A 303 -18.34 2.48 -0.88
N LEU A 304 -18.99 2.97 -1.94
CA LEU A 304 -18.33 3.59 -3.09
C LEU A 304 -17.59 4.87 -2.68
N GLN A 305 -18.20 5.68 -1.79
CA GLN A 305 -17.50 6.81 -1.18
C GLN A 305 -16.24 6.37 -0.43
N ARG A 306 -16.29 5.25 0.30
CA ARG A 306 -15.13 4.73 1.04
C ARG A 306 -14.01 4.19 0.13
N LEU A 307 -14.38 3.69 -1.05
CA LEU A 307 -13.48 3.18 -2.09
C LEU A 307 -13.01 4.27 -3.06
N GLU A 308 -13.42 5.52 -2.86
CA GLU A 308 -13.06 6.66 -3.72
C GLU A 308 -13.54 6.49 -5.17
N LEU A 309 -14.71 5.85 -5.34
CA LEU A 309 -15.37 5.65 -6.63
C LEU A 309 -16.57 6.58 -6.79
N ALA A 310 -17.11 6.72 -8.00
CA ALA A 310 -18.31 7.52 -8.23
C ALA A 310 -19.53 6.98 -7.45
N TYR A 311 -20.26 7.86 -6.76
CA TYR A 311 -21.46 7.53 -5.98
C TYR A 311 -22.52 8.63 -6.09
N ASP A 312 -23.76 8.30 -5.72
CA ASP A 312 -24.85 9.28 -5.63
C ASP A 312 -24.67 10.15 -4.37
N GLN A 313 -24.32 11.41 -4.59
CA GLN A 313 -24.01 12.36 -3.53
C GLN A 313 -25.23 12.72 -2.68
N ASN A 314 -26.44 12.69 -3.24
CA ASN A 314 -27.67 12.98 -2.50
C ASN A 314 -28.00 11.84 -1.55
N VAL A 315 -27.92 10.60 -2.04
CA VAL A 315 -28.15 9.40 -1.23
C VAL A 315 -27.10 9.26 -0.12
N TYR A 316 -25.86 9.65 -0.39
CA TYR A 316 -24.81 9.67 0.62
C TYR A 316 -25.04 10.77 1.66
N ALA A 317 -25.38 12.00 1.26
CA ALA A 317 -25.68 13.11 2.17
C ALA A 317 -26.86 12.80 3.10
N ASP A 318 -27.90 12.14 2.57
CA ASP A 318 -29.03 11.65 3.37
C ASP A 318 -28.55 10.66 4.45
N ALA A 319 -27.72 9.68 4.06
CA ALA A 319 -27.19 8.68 4.98
C ALA A 319 -26.22 9.27 6.02
N GLU A 320 -25.48 10.31 5.66
CA GLU A 320 -24.59 11.04 6.56
C GLU A 320 -25.36 11.92 7.55
N SER A 321 -26.49 12.51 7.14
CA SER A 321 -27.34 13.31 8.02
C SER A 321 -28.04 12.49 9.12
N GLU A 322 -28.35 11.22 8.82
CA GLU A 322 -29.01 10.30 9.76
C GLU A 322 -28.05 9.64 10.76
N LEU A 323 -26.75 9.60 10.47
CA LEU A 323 -25.76 8.81 11.22
C LEU A 323 -24.67 9.69 11.83
N THR A 324 -24.29 9.40 13.08
CA THR A 324 -23.09 10.02 13.67
C THR A 324 -21.82 9.55 12.94
N ALA A 325 -20.77 10.37 12.93
CA ALA A 325 -19.50 10.04 12.28
C ALA A 325 -18.92 8.69 12.73
N GLY A 326 -19.07 8.33 14.02
CA GLY A 326 -18.67 7.03 14.55
C GLY A 326 -19.52 5.87 14.03
N SER A 327 -20.84 6.05 13.91
CA SER A 327 -21.76 5.05 13.35
C SER A 327 -21.50 4.84 11.86
N LEU A 328 -21.23 5.90 11.12
CA LEU A 328 -20.88 5.85 9.71
C LEU A 328 -19.55 5.12 9.49
N ARG A 329 -18.54 5.38 10.33
CA ARG A 329 -17.25 4.65 10.30
C ARG A 329 -17.44 3.16 10.54
N ASN A 330 -18.22 2.80 11.57
CA ASN A 330 -18.53 1.40 11.86
C ASN A 330 -19.31 0.75 10.71
N ARG A 331 -20.25 1.47 10.11
CA ARG A 331 -21.01 0.99 8.96
C ARG A 331 -20.13 0.76 7.74
N ARG A 332 -19.24 1.70 7.40
CA ARG A 332 -18.23 1.54 6.33
C ARG A 332 -17.38 0.29 6.52
N ALA A 333 -16.89 0.05 7.74
CA ALA A 333 -16.09 -1.14 8.04
C ALA A 333 -16.89 -2.44 7.86
N GLN A 334 -18.16 -2.46 8.30
CA GLN A 334 -19.05 -3.62 8.11
C GLN A 334 -19.31 -3.90 6.62
N LEU A 335 -19.61 -2.86 5.84
CA LEU A 335 -19.87 -2.97 4.41
C LEU A 335 -18.63 -3.42 3.64
N LEU A 336 -17.44 -2.90 3.99
CA LEU A 336 -16.18 -3.31 3.38
C LEU A 336 -15.89 -4.80 3.58
N VAL A 337 -16.14 -5.34 4.78
CA VAL A 337 -15.98 -6.78 5.05
C VAL A 337 -16.93 -7.62 4.17
N ARG A 338 -18.20 -7.18 4.04
CA ARG A 338 -19.18 -7.86 3.18
C ARG A 338 -18.81 -7.77 1.69
N PHE A 339 -18.29 -6.61 1.27
CA PHE A 339 -17.82 -6.38 -0.09
C PHE A 339 -16.63 -7.28 -0.44
N LEU A 340 -15.60 -7.34 0.41
CA LEU A 340 -14.42 -8.17 0.16
C LEU A 340 -14.77 -9.65 0.05
N ALA A 341 -15.69 -10.14 0.88
CA ALA A 341 -16.22 -11.49 0.74
C ALA A 341 -16.87 -11.70 -0.65
N ALA A 342 -17.70 -10.76 -1.12
CA ALA A 342 -18.37 -10.86 -2.42
C ALA A 342 -17.44 -10.66 -3.62
N PHE A 343 -16.38 -9.88 -3.44
CA PHE A 343 -15.36 -9.60 -4.44
C PHE A 343 -14.46 -10.82 -4.69
N HIS A 344 -14.05 -11.50 -3.62
CA HIS A 344 -13.21 -12.71 -3.70
C HIS A 344 -13.99 -14.01 -3.87
N CYS A 345 -15.31 -14.00 -3.66
CA CYS A 345 -16.18 -15.17 -3.79
C CYS A 345 -15.98 -15.97 -5.10
N PRO A 346 -15.89 -15.36 -6.30
CA PRO A 346 -15.70 -16.12 -7.54
C PRO A 346 -14.39 -16.92 -7.57
N ASP A 347 -13.38 -16.45 -6.83
CA ASP A 347 -12.05 -17.04 -6.78
C ASP A 347 -11.94 -18.11 -5.65
N ALA A 348 -12.95 -18.22 -4.78
CA ALA A 348 -12.97 -19.13 -3.62
C ALA A 348 -13.82 -20.40 -3.90
N ARG A 349 -13.16 -21.56 -3.99
CA ARG A 349 -13.76 -22.82 -4.44
C ARG A 349 -14.73 -23.45 -3.43
N ARG A 350 -14.41 -23.36 -2.14
CA ARG A 350 -15.10 -24.06 -1.05
C ARG A 350 -16.05 -23.13 -0.33
N PHE A 351 -15.60 -21.91 -0.03
CA PHE A 351 -16.34 -20.99 0.83
C PHE A 351 -17.18 -19.96 0.09
N GLY A 352 -17.00 -19.80 -1.24
CA GLY A 352 -17.76 -18.84 -2.05
C GLY A 352 -19.28 -19.08 -2.02
N LYS A 353 -19.72 -20.34 -1.92
CA LYS A 353 -21.14 -20.71 -1.86
C LYS A 353 -21.88 -20.19 -0.62
N PHE A 354 -21.15 -19.72 0.40
CA PHE A 354 -21.72 -19.28 1.68
C PHE A 354 -21.83 -17.75 1.82
N LEU A 355 -21.63 -17.01 0.73
CA LEU A 355 -21.62 -15.54 0.75
C LEU A 355 -22.87 -14.96 1.43
N LEU A 356 -24.06 -15.45 1.04
CA LEU A 356 -25.37 -14.97 1.49
C LEU A 356 -25.98 -15.77 2.64
N ALA A 357 -25.31 -16.84 3.10
CA ALA A 357 -25.83 -17.64 4.21
C ALA A 357 -25.76 -16.84 5.52
N ASP A 358 -26.77 -17.02 6.38
CA ASP A 358 -26.78 -16.53 7.76
C ASP A 358 -25.93 -17.46 8.67
N PRO A 359 -25.64 -17.07 9.92
CA PRO A 359 -24.85 -17.92 10.82
C PRO A 359 -25.47 -19.31 11.02
N VAL A 360 -26.79 -19.40 11.10
CA VAL A 360 -27.49 -20.65 11.44
C VAL A 360 -27.42 -21.64 10.29
N ALA A 361 -27.82 -21.20 9.09
CA ALA A 361 -27.84 -22.02 7.88
C ALA A 361 -26.42 -22.40 7.42
N CYS A 362 -25.42 -21.57 7.70
CA CYS A 362 -24.04 -21.85 7.29
C CYS A 362 -23.35 -22.94 8.14
N LYS A 363 -23.71 -23.05 9.42
CA LYS A 363 -23.01 -23.90 10.40
C LYS A 363 -22.80 -25.38 9.99
N PRO A 364 -23.83 -26.14 9.55
CA PRO A 364 -23.64 -27.54 9.16
C PRO A 364 -22.79 -27.73 7.88
N PHE A 365 -22.71 -26.71 7.03
CA PHE A 365 -21.84 -26.75 5.85
C PHE A 365 -20.41 -26.36 6.21
N LEU A 366 -20.26 -25.37 7.09
CA LEU A 366 -18.97 -24.93 7.60
C LEU A 366 -18.24 -26.06 8.31
N ALA A 367 -18.95 -26.83 9.15
CA ALA A 367 -18.39 -28.01 9.82
C ALA A 367 -17.85 -29.03 8.79
N ARG A 368 -18.67 -29.41 7.81
CA ARG A 368 -18.27 -30.34 6.72
C ARG A 368 -17.10 -29.82 5.90
N ALA A 369 -17.07 -28.51 5.59
CA ALA A 369 -15.99 -27.91 4.83
C ALA A 369 -14.67 -27.92 5.60
N ILE A 370 -14.70 -27.62 6.91
CA ILE A 370 -13.52 -27.68 7.78
C ILE A 370 -13.04 -29.12 7.95
N ASP A 371 -13.96 -30.09 8.13
CA ASP A 371 -13.59 -31.50 8.23
C ASP A 371 -12.96 -32.04 6.94
N SER A 372 -13.51 -31.66 5.78
CA SER A 372 -12.91 -31.97 4.47
C SER A 372 -11.52 -31.35 4.32
N LEU A 373 -11.32 -30.14 4.83
CA LEU A 373 -10.04 -29.45 4.81
C LEU A 373 -9.01 -30.14 5.72
N ALA A 374 -9.44 -30.50 6.92
CA ALA A 374 -8.66 -31.26 7.89
C ALA A 374 -8.18 -32.59 7.31
N ALA A 375 -9.08 -33.32 6.63
CA ALA A 375 -8.76 -34.55 5.93
C ALA A 375 -7.75 -34.32 4.79
N GLN A 376 -7.93 -33.29 3.97
CA GLN A 376 -7.01 -32.98 2.86
C GLN A 376 -5.58 -32.70 3.34
N PHE A 377 -5.43 -31.94 4.42
CA PHE A 377 -4.13 -31.56 4.97
C PHE A 377 -3.60 -32.54 6.03
N SER A 378 -4.30 -33.66 6.28
CA SER A 378 -3.94 -34.66 7.30
C SER A 378 -3.73 -34.07 8.70
N VAL A 379 -4.55 -33.08 9.08
CA VAL A 379 -4.51 -32.40 10.38
C VAL A 379 -5.86 -32.54 11.07
N SER A 380 -5.91 -32.35 12.39
CA SER A 380 -7.20 -32.39 13.10
C SER A 380 -8.05 -31.15 12.80
N THR A 381 -9.38 -31.30 12.79
CA THR A 381 -10.35 -30.19 12.66
C THR A 381 -10.05 -29.06 13.66
N ASN A 382 -9.64 -29.41 14.88
CA ASN A 382 -9.27 -28.46 15.91
C ASN A 382 -7.99 -27.65 15.56
N GLN A 383 -7.00 -28.27 14.92
CA GLN A 383 -5.81 -27.57 14.45
C GLN A 383 -6.15 -26.59 13.32
N VAL A 384 -6.97 -27.01 12.35
CA VAL A 384 -7.46 -26.13 11.27
C VAL A 384 -8.13 -24.89 11.83
N ILE A 385 -9.09 -25.08 12.76
CA ILE A 385 -9.81 -23.97 13.40
C ILE A 385 -8.82 -23.03 14.10
N ARG A 386 -7.88 -23.56 14.89
CA ARG A 386 -6.90 -22.73 15.60
C ARG A 386 -5.97 -21.96 14.65
N CYS A 387 -5.50 -22.59 13.56
CA CYS A 387 -4.65 -21.95 12.56
C CYS A 387 -5.35 -20.80 11.86
N VAL A 388 -6.57 -21.03 11.36
CA VAL A 388 -7.35 -20.00 10.70
C VAL A 388 -7.65 -18.85 11.66
N LEU A 389 -8.09 -19.14 12.88
CA LEU A 389 -8.40 -18.09 13.86
C LEU A 389 -7.15 -17.33 14.35
N ASN A 390 -6.00 -17.99 14.44
CA ASN A 390 -4.71 -17.34 14.71
C ASN A 390 -4.36 -16.36 13.59
N ASP A 391 -4.48 -16.79 12.34
CA ASP A 391 -4.19 -15.97 11.17
C ASP A 391 -5.12 -14.75 11.11
N LEU A 392 -6.43 -14.95 11.34
CA LEU A 392 -7.39 -13.84 11.41
C LEU A 392 -7.12 -12.87 12.56
N ALA A 393 -6.55 -13.31 13.68
CA ALA A 393 -6.21 -12.42 14.79
C ALA A 393 -4.95 -11.57 14.51
N LEU A 394 -4.02 -12.14 13.74
CA LEU A 394 -2.75 -11.52 13.36
C LEU A 394 -2.83 -10.74 12.04
N SER A 395 -3.85 -10.96 11.22
CA SER A 395 -4.04 -10.35 9.91
C SER A 395 -4.14 -8.81 10.01
N GLU A 396 -3.52 -8.10 9.07
CA GLU A 396 -3.63 -6.63 8.94
C GLU A 396 -4.88 -6.19 8.15
N THR A 397 -5.70 -7.15 7.72
CA THR A 397 -6.88 -6.92 6.88
C THR A 397 -8.09 -6.42 7.68
N PRO A 398 -9.10 -5.83 7.03
CA PRO A 398 -10.32 -5.36 7.70
C PRO A 398 -11.17 -6.46 8.36
N TYR A 399 -10.94 -7.73 8.04
CA TYR A 399 -11.60 -8.87 8.69
C TYR A 399 -10.86 -9.37 9.95
N ARG A 400 -9.81 -8.67 10.40
CA ARG A 400 -9.10 -8.97 11.65
C ARG A 400 -10.04 -9.08 12.84
N VAL A 401 -9.83 -10.10 13.68
CA VAL A 401 -10.60 -10.33 14.91
C VAL A 401 -9.77 -10.06 16.16
N SER A 402 -10.39 -9.49 17.20
CA SER A 402 -9.73 -9.35 18.51
C SER A 402 -9.60 -10.71 19.21
N ILE A 403 -8.80 -10.77 20.28
CA ILE A 403 -8.64 -11.98 21.11
C ILE A 403 -9.99 -12.42 21.70
N THR A 404 -10.81 -11.47 22.14
CA THR A 404 -12.17 -11.75 22.66
C THR A 404 -13.11 -12.28 21.58
N GLN A 405 -13.09 -11.69 20.38
CA GLN A 405 -13.88 -12.13 19.23
C GLN A 405 -13.46 -13.52 18.75
N ARG A 406 -12.16 -13.82 18.79
CA ARG A 406 -11.62 -15.14 18.49
C ARG A 406 -12.20 -16.21 19.40
N GLY A 407 -12.27 -15.98 20.71
CA GLY A 407 -12.86 -16.95 21.64
C GLY A 407 -14.33 -17.26 21.32
N GLN A 408 -15.10 -16.23 20.94
CA GLN A 408 -16.49 -16.40 20.49
C GLN A 408 -16.61 -17.19 19.18
N LEU A 409 -15.72 -16.93 18.21
CA LEU A 409 -15.66 -17.70 16.97
C LEU A 409 -15.23 -19.15 17.20
N GLU A 410 -14.26 -19.39 18.08
CA GLU A 410 -13.80 -20.73 18.44
C GLU A 410 -14.93 -21.55 19.07
N ALA A 411 -15.68 -20.95 20.00
CA ALA A 411 -16.87 -21.57 20.59
C ALA A 411 -17.95 -21.87 19.54
N TYR A 412 -18.18 -20.94 18.61
CA TYR A 412 -19.14 -21.12 17.52
C TYR A 412 -18.75 -22.24 16.54
N LEU A 413 -17.48 -22.30 16.16
CA LEU A 413 -16.93 -23.31 15.23
C LEU A 413 -16.88 -24.72 15.84
N ARG A 414 -16.67 -24.82 17.16
CA ARG A 414 -16.62 -26.10 17.88
C ARG A 414 -17.96 -26.61 18.36
N ALA A 415 -18.95 -25.74 18.53
CA ALA A 415 -20.27 -26.14 18.98
C ALA A 415 -20.93 -27.08 17.95
N HIS A 416 -21.53 -28.18 18.44
CA HIS A 416 -22.19 -29.16 17.57
C HIS A 416 -23.20 -28.51 16.61
N PRO A 417 -23.39 -29.08 15.40
CA PRO A 417 -24.30 -28.53 14.38
C PRO A 417 -25.74 -28.31 14.88
N HIS A 418 -26.16 -29.06 15.91
CA HIS A 418 -27.50 -29.03 16.49
C HIS A 418 -27.57 -28.50 17.94
N ALA A 419 -26.45 -28.00 18.50
CA ALA A 419 -26.44 -27.46 19.86
C ALA A 419 -27.11 -26.06 19.91
N PRO A 420 -27.84 -25.72 21.01
CA PRO A 420 -28.39 -24.38 21.19
C PRO A 420 -27.28 -23.34 21.13
N MET A 421 -27.47 -22.35 20.25
CA MET A 421 -26.40 -21.49 19.76
C MET A 421 -25.74 -20.61 20.83
N THR A 422 -24.41 -20.52 20.77
CA THR A 422 -23.70 -19.29 21.12
C THR A 422 -24.04 -18.24 20.06
N ALA A 423 -24.86 -17.24 20.43
CA ALA A 423 -25.22 -16.15 19.54
C ALA A 423 -23.96 -15.39 19.10
N ILE A 424 -23.56 -15.52 17.84
CA ILE A 424 -22.50 -14.69 17.26
C ILE A 424 -23.12 -13.46 16.61
N SER A 425 -22.49 -12.30 16.78
CA SER A 425 -22.95 -11.10 16.10
C SER A 425 -22.80 -11.25 14.59
N GLY A 426 -23.75 -10.72 13.83
CA GLY A 426 -23.71 -10.78 12.36
C GLY A 426 -22.42 -10.20 11.79
N HIS A 427 -21.90 -9.12 12.38
CA HIS A 427 -20.62 -8.54 11.98
C HIS A 427 -19.44 -9.50 12.19
N LEU A 428 -19.37 -10.16 13.36
CA LEU A 428 -18.31 -11.12 13.64
C LEU A 428 -18.37 -12.32 12.69
N PHE A 429 -19.58 -12.75 12.34
CA PHE A 429 -19.78 -13.79 11.34
C PHE A 429 -19.31 -13.36 9.94
N HIS A 430 -19.61 -12.12 9.52
CA HIS A 430 -19.13 -11.59 8.25
C HIS A 430 -17.60 -11.52 8.19
N LYS A 431 -16.92 -11.21 9.30
CA LYS A 431 -15.45 -11.28 9.38
C LYS A 431 -14.91 -12.69 9.16
N LEU A 432 -15.50 -13.68 9.85
CA LEU A 432 -15.13 -15.09 9.65
C LEU A 432 -15.34 -15.51 8.19
N LYS A 433 -16.50 -15.16 7.60
CA LYS A 433 -16.81 -15.48 6.19
C LYS A 433 -15.78 -14.89 5.23
N ALA A 434 -15.51 -13.58 5.34
CA ALA A 434 -14.55 -12.89 4.49
C ALA A 434 -13.14 -13.49 4.63
N GLY A 435 -12.73 -13.78 5.87
CA GLY A 435 -11.45 -14.40 6.16
C GLY A 435 -11.30 -15.80 5.55
N LEU A 436 -12.32 -16.65 5.66
CA LEU A 436 -12.31 -18.00 5.07
C LEU A 436 -12.26 -17.97 3.54
N ILE A 437 -13.03 -17.07 2.92
CA ILE A 437 -13.02 -16.87 1.46
C ILE A 437 -11.63 -16.43 0.99
N ASP A 438 -10.97 -15.52 1.71
CA ASP A 438 -9.63 -15.07 1.33
C ASP A 438 -8.55 -16.15 1.55
N GLN A 439 -8.65 -16.91 2.64
CA GLN A 439 -7.76 -18.07 2.86
C GLN A 439 -7.93 -19.14 1.79
N ASP A 440 -9.17 -19.43 1.38
CA ASP A 440 -9.49 -20.43 0.35
C ASP A 440 -9.01 -20.00 -1.03
N ARG A 441 -9.15 -18.71 -1.37
CA ARG A 441 -8.56 -18.12 -2.58
C ARG A 441 -7.04 -18.31 -2.65
N LEU A 442 -6.38 -18.22 -1.49
CA LEU A 442 -4.93 -18.37 -1.36
C LEU A 442 -4.48 -19.80 -1.04
N ASP A 443 -5.40 -20.76 -1.06
CA ASP A 443 -5.17 -22.17 -0.75
C ASP A 443 -4.52 -22.42 0.62
N PHE A 444 -5.08 -21.77 1.64
CA PHE A 444 -4.81 -21.94 3.07
C PHE A 444 -3.32 -21.85 3.46
N PRO A 445 -2.67 -20.69 3.23
CA PRO A 445 -1.26 -20.50 3.55
C PRO A 445 -0.94 -20.71 5.03
N CYS A 446 -1.89 -20.40 5.94
CA CYS A 446 -1.72 -20.59 7.38
C CYS A 446 -1.58 -22.06 7.80
N ILE A 447 -2.23 -22.98 7.07
CA ILE A 447 -2.17 -24.43 7.35
C ILE A 447 -0.95 -25.05 6.69
N ARG A 448 -0.62 -24.61 5.46
CA ARG A 448 0.61 -25.02 4.79
C ARG A 448 1.86 -24.69 5.61
N LYS A 449 1.89 -23.53 6.29
CA LYS A 449 2.97 -23.17 7.21
C LYS A 449 3.11 -24.14 8.38
N LEU A 450 2.01 -24.61 8.95
CA LEU A 450 2.01 -25.58 10.04
C LEU A 450 2.54 -26.96 9.59
N LEU A 451 2.47 -27.29 8.30
CA LEU A 451 3.01 -28.54 7.76
C LEU A 451 4.49 -28.43 7.36
N SER A 452 5.03 -27.21 7.27
CA SER A 452 6.44 -26.95 6.92
C SER A 452 7.35 -26.73 8.13
N ASP A 453 6.74 -26.48 9.29
CA ASP A 453 7.38 -26.45 10.61
C ASP A 453 7.21 -27.82 11.28
#